data_AF-A0A967CYZ9-F1
#
_entry.id   AF-A0A967CYZ9-F1
#
_cell.length_a   1.000
_cell.length_b   1.000
_cell.length_c   1.000
_cell.angle_alpha   90.00
_cell.angle_beta   90.00
_cell.angle_gamma   90.00
#
_symmetry.space_group_name_H-M   'P 1'
#
loop_
_entity.id
_entity.type
_entity.pdbx_description
1 polymer ?
#
loop_
_entity_poly.entity_id
_entity_poly.type
_entity_poly.pdbx_seq_one_letter_code
_entity_poly.pdbx_strand_id
1 'polypeptide(L)'
;MRGFQMLVRAAVVISLLCSVADAQEAGQKARSAYQHFYCHHIIPLMAEADSAKLLEQHENHVWAGIRDARKMMTEIEKFKGANQEGWLEHAPANWGYYLNSGPSEDFVIGMLYEQVRGVVERQILQEEDGRYISNTTLYQESARASYYEKGCKDLK
;
A
#
# COMPACT_ATOMS: atom_id res chain seq x y z
N MET A 1 -29.24 34.04 -20.51
CA MET A 1 -29.04 32.59 -20.28
C MET A 1 -27.65 32.05 -20.68
N ARG A 2 -26.84 32.73 -21.52
CA ARG A 2 -25.48 32.26 -21.88
C ARG A 2 -24.47 32.22 -20.72
N GLY A 3 -24.53 33.14 -19.75
CA GLY A 3 -23.59 33.19 -18.63
C GLY A 3 -23.72 32.03 -17.64
N PHE A 4 -24.94 31.54 -17.40
CA PHE A 4 -25.21 30.41 -16.50
C PHE A 4 -24.65 29.10 -17.07
N GLN A 5 -24.77 28.90 -18.38
CA GLN A 5 -24.29 27.69 -19.07
C GLN A 5 -22.75 27.61 -19.14
N MET A 6 -22.07 28.76 -19.15
CA MET A 6 -20.61 28.85 -19.13
C MET A 6 -20.04 28.58 -17.73
N LEU A 7 -20.70 29.09 -16.68
CA LEU A 7 -20.34 28.82 -15.28
C LEU A 7 -20.49 27.35 -14.89
N VAL A 8 -21.56 26.69 -15.34
CA VAL A 8 -21.78 25.26 -15.08
C VAL A 8 -20.71 24.40 -15.75
N ARG A 9 -20.32 24.71 -16.99
CA ARG A 9 -19.25 23.98 -17.68
C ARG A 9 -17.88 24.16 -17.03
N ALA A 10 -17.56 25.37 -16.58
CA ALA A 10 -16.31 25.63 -15.86
C ALA A 10 -16.27 24.87 -14.53
N ALA A 11 -17.36 24.86 -13.77
CA ALA A 11 -17.45 24.12 -12.50
C ALA A 11 -17.24 22.61 -12.70
N VAL A 12 -17.85 22.02 -13.73
CA VAL A 12 -17.70 20.59 -14.04
C VAL A 12 -16.24 20.25 -14.38
N VAL A 13 -15.56 21.05 -15.21
CA VAL A 13 -14.15 20.80 -15.59
C VAL A 13 -13.21 20.92 -14.38
N ILE A 14 -13.45 21.89 -13.49
CA ILE A 14 -12.64 22.07 -12.27
C ILE A 14 -12.83 20.89 -11.31
N SER A 15 -14.06 20.43 -11.11
CA SER A 15 -14.35 19.27 -10.24
C SER A 15 -13.70 17.98 -10.76
N LEU A 16 -13.71 17.75 -12.08
CA LEU A 16 -13.05 16.59 -12.70
C LEU A 16 -11.53 16.63 -12.53
N LEU A 17 -10.90 17.79 -12.74
CA LEU A 17 -9.44 17.91 -12.60
C LEU A 17 -8.97 17.73 -11.16
N CYS A 18 -9.73 18.22 -10.18
CA CYS A 18 -9.45 17.96 -8.77
C CYS A 18 -9.51 16.45 -8.49
N SER A 19 -10.60 15.78 -8.86
CA SER A 19 -10.75 14.34 -8.61
C SER A 19 -9.57 13.50 -9.14
N VAL A 20 -9.07 13.76 -10.34
CA VAL A 20 -7.93 13.00 -10.89
C VAL A 20 -6.65 13.20 -10.05
N ALA A 21 -6.34 14.43 -9.65
CA ALA A 21 -5.16 14.72 -8.83
C ALA A 21 -5.22 14.04 -7.46
N ASP A 22 -6.41 14.04 -6.84
CA ASP A 22 -6.63 13.46 -5.52
C ASP A 22 -6.56 11.91 -5.57
N ALA A 23 -7.04 11.29 -6.66
CA ALA A 23 -6.95 9.84 -6.86
C ALA A 23 -5.49 9.41 -7.01
N GLN A 24 -4.71 10.20 -7.74
CA GLN A 24 -3.28 9.99 -7.88
C GLN A 24 -2.57 10.13 -6.52
N GLU A 25 -2.92 11.12 -5.71
CA GLU A 25 -2.33 11.29 -4.38
C GLU A 25 -2.68 10.11 -3.46
N ALA A 26 -3.96 9.73 -3.38
CA ALA A 26 -4.40 8.57 -2.60
C ALA A 26 -3.70 7.28 -3.07
N GLY A 27 -3.58 7.06 -4.37
CA GLY A 27 -2.86 5.93 -4.94
C GLY A 27 -1.36 5.94 -4.64
N GLN A 28 -0.71 7.11 -4.63
CA GLN A 28 0.69 7.25 -4.20
C GLN A 28 0.87 6.87 -2.73
N LYS A 29 -0.04 7.33 -1.85
CA LYS A 29 -0.02 6.94 -0.43
C LYS A 29 -0.28 5.44 -0.25
N ALA A 30 -1.18 4.86 -1.04
CA ALA A 30 -1.45 3.42 -1.03
C ALA A 30 -0.19 2.61 -1.42
N ARG A 31 0.52 3.01 -2.48
CA ARG A 31 1.78 2.36 -2.89
C ARG A 31 2.87 2.50 -1.84
N SER A 32 2.98 3.69 -1.22
CA SER A 32 3.94 3.93 -0.13
C SER A 32 3.65 3.00 1.06
N ALA A 33 2.39 2.94 1.50
CA ALA A 33 1.96 2.07 2.59
C ALA A 33 2.24 0.59 2.27
N TYR A 34 1.92 0.16 1.04
CA TYR A 34 2.21 -1.19 0.58
C TYR A 34 3.71 -1.52 0.65
N GLN A 35 4.57 -0.64 0.14
CA GLN A 35 6.02 -0.86 0.17
C GLN A 35 6.54 -0.97 1.61
N HIS A 36 6.08 -0.11 2.49
CA HIS A 36 6.42 -0.17 3.90
C HIS A 36 5.98 -1.47 4.55
N PHE A 37 4.73 -1.89 4.38
CA PHE A 37 4.26 -3.17 4.91
C PHE A 37 5.01 -4.36 4.31
N TYR A 38 5.37 -4.30 3.03
CA TYR A 38 6.12 -5.35 2.35
C TYR A 38 7.51 -5.50 2.98
N CYS A 39 8.22 -4.38 3.14
CA CYS A 39 9.54 -4.37 3.79
C CYS A 39 9.46 -4.81 5.25
N HIS A 40 8.42 -4.40 5.98
CA HIS A 40 8.17 -4.86 7.33
C HIS A 40 8.04 -6.39 7.41
N HIS A 41 7.26 -7.00 6.52
CA HIS A 41 7.02 -8.45 6.50
C HIS A 41 8.22 -9.27 6.00
N ILE A 42 9.11 -8.68 5.20
CA ILE A 42 10.30 -9.37 4.70
C ILE A 42 11.42 -9.45 5.73
N ILE A 43 11.64 -8.41 6.53
CA ILE A 43 12.77 -8.34 7.45
C ILE A 43 12.85 -9.57 8.38
N PRO A 44 11.76 -10.03 9.02
CA PRO A 44 11.78 -11.22 9.87
C PRO A 44 12.13 -12.53 9.15
N LEU A 45 12.02 -12.56 7.81
CA LEU A 45 12.34 -13.74 7.00
C LEU A 45 13.83 -13.79 6.62
N MET A 46 14.62 -12.76 6.91
CA MET A 46 16.05 -12.72 6.64
C MET A 46 16.85 -13.39 7.76
N ALA A 47 18.00 -14.00 7.44
CA ALA A 47 18.88 -14.59 8.44
C ALA A 47 19.46 -13.57 9.44
N GLU A 48 19.50 -12.28 9.07
CA GLU A 48 20.10 -11.18 9.82
C GLU A 48 19.04 -10.37 10.62
N ALA A 49 17.80 -10.85 10.68
CA ALA A 49 16.65 -10.12 11.21
C ALA A 49 16.87 -9.49 12.60
N ASP A 50 17.63 -10.16 13.47
CA ASP A 50 17.91 -9.73 14.85
C ASP A 50 19.00 -8.64 14.96
N SER A 51 19.59 -8.20 13.84
CA SER A 51 20.53 -7.08 13.90
C SER A 51 19.80 -5.81 14.32
N ALA A 52 20.42 -5.01 15.21
CA ALA A 52 19.81 -3.79 15.75
C ALA A 52 19.29 -2.84 14.65
N LYS A 53 20.00 -2.77 13.53
CA LYS A 53 19.59 -1.97 12.37
C LYS A 53 18.31 -2.50 11.71
N LEU A 54 18.21 -3.81 11.51
CA LEU A 54 17.02 -4.40 10.87
C LEU A 54 15.82 -4.36 11.81
N LEU A 55 16.01 -4.51 13.12
CA LEU A 55 14.95 -4.31 14.11
C LEU A 55 14.40 -2.88 14.07
N GLU A 56 15.26 -1.87 14.05
CA GLU A 56 14.85 -0.47 13.92
C GLU A 56 14.08 -0.23 12.61
N GLN A 57 14.58 -0.76 11.48
CA GLN A 57 13.89 -0.64 10.19
C GLN A 57 12.54 -1.35 10.18
N HIS A 58 12.45 -2.52 10.81
CA HIS A 58 11.22 -3.29 10.92
C HIS A 58 10.12 -2.48 11.64
N GLU A 59 10.46 -1.86 12.77
CA GLU A 59 9.55 -0.97 13.50
C GLU A 59 9.19 0.28 12.69
N ASN A 60 10.18 0.94 12.09
CA ASN A 60 9.95 2.15 11.30
C ASN A 60 9.01 1.90 10.12
N HIS A 61 9.16 0.77 9.44
CA HIS A 61 8.32 0.42 8.30
C HIS A 61 6.85 0.20 8.69
N VAL A 62 6.54 -0.49 9.80
CA VAL A 62 5.11 -0.65 10.17
C VAL A 62 4.47 0.69 10.50
N TRP A 63 5.16 1.56 11.24
CA TRP A 63 4.62 2.88 11.60
C TRP A 63 4.51 3.81 10.39
N ALA A 64 5.47 3.77 9.47
CA ALA A 64 5.41 4.51 8.22
C ALA A 64 4.25 4.04 7.33
N GLY A 65 4.07 2.71 7.23
CA GLY A 65 2.96 2.11 6.48
C GLY A 65 1.60 2.49 7.05
N ILE A 66 1.42 2.43 8.37
CA ILE A 66 0.18 2.87 9.04
C ILE A 66 -0.08 4.35 8.76
N ARG A 67 0.93 5.21 8.93
CA ARG A 67 0.81 6.65 8.68
C ARG A 67 0.36 6.95 7.24
N ASP A 68 0.95 6.27 6.26
CA ASP A 68 0.63 6.53 4.87
C ASP A 68 -0.72 5.91 4.47
N ALA A 69 -1.12 4.79 5.06
CA ALA A 69 -2.47 4.24 4.92
C ALA A 69 -3.53 5.20 5.48
N ARG A 70 -3.27 5.85 6.63
CA ARG A 70 -4.17 6.90 7.17
C ARG A 70 -4.31 8.09 6.24
N LYS A 71 -3.19 8.55 5.65
CA LYS A 71 -3.21 9.63 4.65
C LYS A 71 -4.03 9.22 3.43
N MET A 72 -3.81 8.00 2.91
CA MET A 72 -4.61 7.46 1.81
C MET A 72 -6.11 7.51 2.15
N MET A 73 -6.53 7.04 3.33
CA MET A 73 -7.93 7.06 3.73
C MET A 73 -8.49 8.48 3.88
N THR A 74 -7.68 9.41 4.40
CA THR A 74 -8.04 10.84 4.46
C THR A 74 -8.28 11.42 3.07
N GLU A 75 -7.41 11.13 2.10
CA GLU A 75 -7.59 11.59 0.72
C GLU A 75 -8.85 10.99 0.08
N ILE A 76 -9.17 9.74 0.37
CA ILE A 76 -10.39 9.09 -0.16
C ILE A 76 -11.66 9.72 0.44
N GLU A 77 -11.67 9.98 1.75
CA GLU A 77 -12.83 10.55 2.45
C GLU A 77 -13.15 11.99 2.01
N LYS A 78 -12.14 12.79 1.63
CA LYS A 78 -12.34 14.16 1.12
C LYS A 78 -13.28 14.22 -0.09
N PHE A 79 -13.36 13.16 -0.90
CA PHE A 79 -14.05 13.18 -2.20
C PHE A 79 -15.17 12.13 -2.34
N LYS A 80 -15.62 11.54 -1.22
CA LYS A 80 -16.79 10.63 -1.08
C LYS A 80 -17.41 10.15 -2.40
N GLY A 81 -16.97 8.99 -2.88
CA GLY A 81 -17.58 8.29 -4.02
C GLY A 81 -17.31 8.91 -5.41
N ALA A 82 -16.91 10.18 -5.53
CA ALA A 82 -16.65 10.82 -6.82
C ALA A 82 -15.32 10.39 -7.47
N ASN A 83 -14.50 9.59 -6.76
CA ASN A 83 -13.13 9.29 -7.17
C ASN A 83 -12.69 7.84 -6.89
N GLN A 84 -13.65 6.97 -6.63
CA GLN A 84 -13.38 5.57 -6.27
C GLN A 84 -12.71 4.81 -7.43
N GLU A 85 -13.16 5.06 -8.67
CA GLU A 85 -12.59 4.45 -9.87
C GLU A 85 -11.15 4.94 -10.14
N GLY A 86 -10.90 6.25 -10.08
CA GLY A 86 -9.56 6.81 -10.31
C GLY A 86 -8.53 6.35 -9.26
N TRP A 87 -8.95 6.14 -8.02
CA TRP A 87 -8.06 5.57 -7.01
C TRP A 87 -7.72 4.10 -7.29
N LEU A 88 -8.71 3.28 -7.72
CA LEU A 88 -8.48 1.86 -8.04
C LEU A 88 -7.42 1.68 -9.13
N GLU A 89 -7.36 2.60 -10.10
CA GLU A 89 -6.34 2.62 -11.15
C GLU A 89 -4.92 2.92 -10.63
N HIS A 90 -4.82 3.52 -9.44
CA HIS A 90 -3.55 3.94 -8.85
C HIS A 90 -3.15 3.16 -7.61
N ALA A 91 -4.03 2.34 -7.05
CA ALA A 91 -3.79 1.50 -5.89
C ALA A 91 -2.95 0.24 -6.22
N PRO A 92 -2.26 -0.34 -5.23
CA PRO A 92 -1.73 -1.69 -5.34
C PRO A 92 -2.85 -2.70 -5.68
N ALA A 93 -2.51 -3.70 -6.50
CA ALA A 93 -3.44 -4.78 -6.82
C ALA A 93 -4.00 -5.41 -5.53
N ASN A 94 -5.30 -5.76 -5.53
CA ASN A 94 -6.05 -6.37 -4.43
C ASN A 94 -6.38 -5.45 -3.23
N TRP A 95 -5.92 -4.20 -3.20
CA TRP A 95 -6.31 -3.25 -2.13
C TRP A 95 -7.70 -2.64 -2.36
N GLY A 96 -8.20 -2.75 -3.60
CA GLY A 96 -9.50 -2.22 -4.01
C GLY A 96 -10.71 -2.68 -3.20
N TYR A 97 -10.63 -3.89 -2.66
CA TYR A 97 -11.74 -4.54 -1.97
C TYR A 97 -12.01 -3.99 -0.57
N TYR A 98 -11.01 -3.37 0.08
CA TYR A 98 -11.05 -3.05 1.52
C TYR A 98 -11.51 -1.62 1.85
N LEU A 99 -11.72 -0.79 0.84
CA LEU A 99 -12.30 0.53 1.03
C LEU A 99 -13.82 0.41 1.12
N ASN A 100 -14.33 0.70 2.32
CA ASN A 100 -15.73 0.64 2.74
C ASN A 100 -16.23 -0.70 3.29
N SER A 101 -15.35 -1.64 3.58
CA SER A 101 -15.70 -3.01 3.99
C SER A 101 -15.36 -3.33 5.45
N GLY A 102 -14.93 -2.34 6.24
CA GLY A 102 -14.50 -2.50 7.62
C GLY A 102 -15.26 -1.61 8.62
N PRO A 103 -15.41 -2.02 9.90
CA PRO A 103 -16.09 -1.25 10.95
C PRO A 103 -15.32 -0.01 11.44
N SER A 104 -14.03 0.13 11.10
CA SER A 104 -13.21 1.27 11.53
C SER A 104 -11.99 1.48 10.60
N GLU A 105 -11.35 2.65 10.71
CA GLU A 105 -10.08 2.95 10.02
C GLU A 105 -8.99 1.92 10.36
N ASP A 106 -8.76 1.68 11.65
CA ASP A 106 -7.72 0.74 12.10
C ASP A 106 -8.00 -0.70 11.60
N PHE A 107 -9.26 -1.11 11.50
CA PHE A 107 -9.62 -2.40 10.91
C PHE A 107 -9.22 -2.46 9.43
N VAL A 108 -9.55 -1.43 8.65
CA VAL A 108 -9.18 -1.37 7.23
C VAL A 108 -7.67 -1.42 7.07
N ILE A 109 -6.92 -0.63 7.84
CA ILE A 109 -5.45 -0.65 7.82
C ILE A 109 -4.90 -2.03 8.17
N GLY A 110 -5.46 -2.70 9.19
CA GLY A 110 -5.10 -4.07 9.55
C GLY A 110 -5.32 -5.05 8.39
N MET A 111 -6.45 -4.95 7.68
CA MET A 111 -6.70 -5.80 6.51
C MET A 111 -5.72 -5.54 5.36
N LEU A 112 -5.35 -4.28 5.10
CA LEU A 112 -4.34 -3.94 4.10
C LEU A 112 -2.97 -4.49 4.47
N TYR A 113 -2.60 -4.40 5.75
CA TYR A 113 -1.37 -4.98 6.29
C TYR A 113 -1.34 -6.51 6.12
N GLU A 114 -2.43 -7.21 6.45
CA GLU A 114 -2.55 -8.67 6.30
C GLU A 114 -2.53 -9.12 4.84
N GLN A 115 -3.09 -8.34 3.92
CA GLN A 115 -3.01 -8.62 2.50
C GLN A 115 -1.56 -8.63 1.99
N VAL A 116 -0.76 -7.67 2.45
CA VAL A 116 0.67 -7.61 2.08
C VAL A 116 1.43 -8.79 2.67
N ARG A 117 1.10 -9.22 3.90
CA ARG A 117 1.65 -10.45 4.48
C ARG A 117 1.44 -11.64 3.55
N GLY A 118 0.21 -11.84 3.08
CA GLY A 118 -0.11 -12.93 2.16
C GLY A 118 0.63 -12.84 0.82
N VAL A 119 0.92 -11.63 0.31
CA VAL A 119 1.77 -11.47 -0.89
C VAL A 119 3.21 -11.89 -0.61
N VAL A 120 3.79 -11.43 0.50
CA VAL A 120 5.15 -11.80 0.90
C VAL A 120 5.26 -13.31 1.13
N GLU A 121 4.31 -13.93 1.81
CA GLU A 121 4.28 -15.38 2.04
C GLU A 121 4.30 -16.15 0.71
N ARG A 122 3.47 -15.77 -0.26
CA ARG A 122 3.44 -16.41 -1.59
C ARG A 122 4.73 -16.19 -2.38
N GLN A 123 5.34 -15.02 -2.28
CA GLN A 123 6.53 -14.68 -3.08
C GLN A 123 7.82 -15.23 -2.49
N ILE A 124 7.92 -15.34 -1.17
CA ILE A 124 9.17 -15.65 -0.48
C ILE A 124 9.17 -17.06 0.10
N LEU A 125 8.02 -17.53 0.58
CA LEU A 125 7.92 -18.79 1.33
C LEU A 125 7.29 -19.92 0.52
N GLN A 126 6.84 -19.68 -0.71
CA GLN A 126 6.17 -20.69 -1.53
C GLN A 126 6.81 -20.83 -2.92
N GLU A 127 6.76 -22.06 -3.44
CA GLU A 127 7.03 -22.40 -4.83
C GLU A 127 5.88 -21.94 -5.74
N GLU A 128 6.08 -21.95 -7.06
CA GLU A 128 5.04 -21.56 -8.04
C GLU A 128 3.74 -22.39 -7.93
N ASP A 129 3.86 -23.64 -7.46
CA ASP A 129 2.72 -24.54 -7.22
C ASP A 129 2.00 -24.31 -5.88
N GLY A 130 2.45 -23.33 -5.09
CA GLY A 130 1.88 -22.95 -3.79
C GLY A 130 2.36 -23.78 -2.60
N ARG A 131 3.25 -24.76 -2.81
CA ARG A 131 3.86 -25.49 -1.68
C ARG A 131 4.87 -24.62 -0.96
N TYR A 132 4.91 -24.74 0.37
CA TYR A 132 5.90 -24.02 1.18
C TYR A 132 7.31 -24.55 0.93
N ILE A 133 8.27 -23.62 0.83
CA ILE A 133 9.70 -23.89 0.73
C ILE A 133 10.18 -24.40 2.08
N SER A 134 10.60 -25.66 2.14
CA SER A 134 11.11 -26.29 3.37
C SER A 134 12.58 -25.95 3.65
N ASN A 135 13.30 -25.42 2.67
CA ASN A 135 14.71 -25.04 2.82
C ASN A 135 14.82 -23.63 3.38
N THR A 136 15.22 -23.52 4.65
CA THR A 136 15.38 -22.25 5.35
C THR A 136 16.35 -21.30 4.67
N THR A 137 17.51 -21.81 4.23
CA THR A 137 18.52 -20.98 3.55
C THR A 137 17.95 -20.39 2.26
N LEU A 138 17.19 -21.18 1.50
CA LEU A 138 16.63 -20.75 0.22
C LEU A 138 15.64 -19.59 0.38
N TYR A 139 14.68 -19.68 1.33
CA TYR A 139 13.75 -18.57 1.53
C TYR A 139 14.43 -17.36 2.17
N GLN A 140 15.45 -17.55 3.03
CA GLN A 140 16.20 -16.44 3.64
C GLN A 140 17.00 -15.66 2.59
N GLU A 141 17.60 -16.34 1.62
CA GLU A 141 18.28 -15.72 0.48
C GLU A 141 17.29 -14.96 -0.40
N SER A 142 16.12 -15.56 -0.66
CA SER A 142 15.04 -14.92 -1.42
C SER A 142 14.50 -13.66 -0.73
N ALA A 143 14.30 -13.72 0.60
CA ALA A 143 13.91 -12.59 1.42
C ALA A 143 14.93 -11.45 1.34
N ARG A 144 16.23 -11.78 1.49
CA ARG A 144 17.32 -10.81 1.38
C ARG A 144 17.37 -10.19 -0.02
N ALA A 145 17.28 -10.99 -1.07
CA ALA A 145 17.28 -10.49 -2.44
C ALA A 145 16.12 -9.50 -2.67
N SER A 146 14.90 -9.87 -2.23
CA SER A 146 13.73 -9.01 -2.36
C SER A 146 13.83 -7.73 -1.52
N TYR A 147 14.38 -7.79 -0.31
CA TYR A 147 14.65 -6.61 0.52
C TYR A 147 15.49 -5.56 -0.24
N TYR A 148 16.53 -5.99 -0.95
CA TYR A 148 17.36 -5.10 -1.76
C TYR A 148 16.67 -4.67 -3.06
N GLU A 149 16.04 -5.58 -3.78
CA GLU A 149 15.35 -5.30 -5.05
C GLU A 149 14.21 -4.29 -4.87
N LYS A 150 13.46 -4.38 -3.77
CA LYS A 150 12.38 -3.45 -3.45
C LYS A 150 12.84 -2.18 -2.74
N GLY A 151 14.15 -2.00 -2.55
CA GLY A 151 14.72 -0.79 -1.98
C GLY A 151 14.41 -0.59 -0.49
N CYS A 152 14.06 -1.65 0.25
CA CYS A 152 13.66 -1.55 1.66
C CYS A 152 14.73 -0.91 2.54
N LYS A 153 16.01 -1.09 2.18
CA LYS A 153 17.15 -0.49 2.90
C LYS A 153 17.10 1.03 2.97
N ASP A 154 16.64 1.65 1.90
CA ASP A 154 16.73 3.10 1.69
C ASP A 154 15.36 3.78 1.81
N LEU A 155 14.29 2.99 1.98
CA LEU A 155 12.92 3.44 2.17
C LEU A 155 12.73 4.05 3.56
N LYS A 156 12.24 5.29 3.61
CA LYS A 156 12.06 6.10 4.83
C LYS A 156 10.59 6.38 5.14
#